data_AF-R0EQ72-F1
#
_entry.id   AF-R0EQ72-F1
#
_cell.length_a   1.000
_cell.length_b   1.000
_cell.length_c   1.000
_cell.angle_alpha   90.00
_cell.angle_beta   90.00
_cell.angle_gamma   90.00
#
_symmetry.space_group_name_H-M   'P 1'
#
loop_
_entity.id
_entity.type
_entity.pdbx_description
1 polymer ?
#
loop_
_entity_poly.entity_id
_entity_poly.type
_entity_poly.pdbx_seq_one_letter_code
_entity_poly.pdbx_strand_id
1 'polypeptide(L)'
;MRFWDWAVAAYARQPVAAACLNLQDGHGQNVPWLLWAAWMAGEGRSAPLSEAARLMRQWDAEIGAPLRGVRRALKPARPPIEDTAKDAFREAVKVVELHGERVLMEGLEVLSGPPGAPLPILEGLIAAAEASGDPPRRAALERLATALETADA
;
A
#
# COMPACT_ATOMS: atom_id res chain seq x y z
N MET A 1 16.38 -3.47 5.93
CA MET A 1 15.28 -4.19 6.64
C MET A 1 14.50 -4.97 5.59
N ARG A 2 13.76 -6.05 5.92
CA ARG A 2 12.82 -6.62 4.93
C ARG A 2 11.72 -5.59 4.65
N PHE A 3 11.20 -5.54 3.43
CA PHE A 3 10.24 -4.50 3.05
C PHE A 3 8.96 -4.59 3.90
N TRP A 4 8.45 -5.80 4.14
CA TRP A 4 7.26 -6.00 5.00
C TRP A 4 7.45 -5.38 6.39
N ASP A 5 8.56 -5.66 7.06
CA ASP A 5 8.81 -5.16 8.42
C ASP A 5 8.92 -3.64 8.44
N TRP A 6 9.57 -3.07 7.42
CA TRP A 6 9.65 -1.63 7.23
C TRP A 6 8.25 -1.03 7.02
N ALA A 7 7.42 -1.64 6.16
CA ALA A 7 6.09 -1.16 5.84
C ALA A 7 5.17 -1.19 7.06
N VAL A 8 5.24 -2.23 7.88
CA VAL A 8 4.50 -2.33 9.14
C VAL A 8 4.93 -1.23 10.12
N ALA A 9 6.24 -1.01 10.28
CA ALA A 9 6.75 0.05 11.15
C ALA A 9 6.37 1.45 10.65
N ALA A 10 6.48 1.69 9.34
CA ALA A 10 6.09 2.94 8.71
C ALA A 10 4.59 3.21 8.88
N TYR A 11 3.73 2.22 8.59
CA TYR A 11 2.27 2.38 8.66
C TYR A 11 1.75 2.49 10.10
N ALA A 12 2.47 1.98 11.10
CA ALA A 12 2.12 2.18 12.50
C ALA A 12 2.15 3.66 12.94
N ARG A 13 2.84 4.53 12.17
CA ARG A 13 2.87 5.97 12.41
C ARG A 13 1.56 6.60 11.94
N GLN A 14 0.83 7.26 12.86
CA GLN A 14 -0.48 7.85 12.57
C GLN A 14 -0.47 8.81 11.35
N PRO A 15 0.53 9.69 11.13
CA PRO A 15 0.56 10.54 9.94
C PRO A 15 0.69 9.75 8.63
N VAL A 16 1.45 8.65 8.63
CA VAL A 16 1.63 7.77 7.47
C VAL A 16 0.33 7.04 7.16
N ALA A 17 -0.28 6.40 8.16
CA ALA A 17 -1.57 5.73 7.99
C ALA A 17 -2.65 6.69 7.44
N ALA A 18 -2.73 7.91 7.97
CA ALA A 18 -3.68 8.91 7.51
C ALA A 18 -3.43 9.31 6.04
N ALA A 19 -2.17 9.52 5.64
CA ALA A 19 -1.82 9.84 4.26
C ALA A 19 -2.12 8.69 3.30
N CYS A 20 -1.79 7.45 3.68
CA CYS A 20 -2.10 6.25 2.90
C CYS A 20 -3.61 6.06 2.72
N LEU A 21 -4.41 6.22 3.78
CA LEU A 21 -5.87 6.13 3.70
C LEU A 21 -6.45 7.22 2.79
N ASN A 22 -5.93 8.45 2.85
CA ASN A 22 -6.34 9.52 1.95
C ASN A 22 -6.07 9.18 0.47
N LEU A 23 -4.89 8.61 0.17
CA LEU A 23 -4.52 8.16 -1.17
C LEU A 23 -5.38 6.96 -1.64
N GLN A 24 -5.67 6.02 -0.75
CA GLN A 24 -6.50 4.85 -1.04
C GLN A 24 -7.96 5.22 -1.31
N ASP A 25 -8.59 5.93 -0.39
CA ASP A 25 -10.02 6.22 -0.46
C ASP A 25 -10.33 7.39 -1.40
N GLY A 26 -9.45 8.40 -1.46
CA GLY A 26 -9.64 9.60 -2.28
C GLY A 26 -9.09 9.49 -3.70
N HIS A 27 -8.14 8.60 -3.95
CA HIS A 27 -7.45 8.50 -5.24
C HIS A 27 -7.31 7.06 -5.77
N GLY A 28 -7.92 6.07 -5.11
CA GLY A 28 -7.88 4.68 -5.55
C GLY A 28 -6.49 4.04 -5.54
N GLN A 29 -5.52 4.65 -4.85
CA GLN A 29 -4.15 4.18 -4.86
C GLN A 29 -3.98 2.89 -4.05
N ASN A 30 -3.07 2.02 -4.49
CA ASN A 30 -2.69 0.83 -3.77
C ASN A 30 -1.65 1.18 -2.69
N VAL A 31 -1.99 0.98 -1.42
CA VAL A 31 -1.12 1.33 -0.28
C VAL A 31 0.17 0.51 -0.26
N PRO A 32 0.14 -0.84 -0.40
CA PRO A 32 1.37 -1.63 -0.51
C PRO A 32 2.34 -1.14 -1.59
N TRP A 33 1.82 -0.75 -2.74
CA TRP A 33 2.58 -0.20 -3.86
C TRP A 33 3.31 1.10 -3.52
N LEU A 34 2.59 2.06 -2.92
CA LEU A 34 3.18 3.35 -2.55
C LEU A 34 4.22 3.20 -1.42
N LEU A 35 3.96 2.32 -0.45
CA LEU A 35 4.95 2.00 0.58
C LEU A 35 6.19 1.34 -0.01
N TRP A 36 6.02 0.45 -1.00
CA TRP A 36 7.16 -0.15 -1.70
C TRP A 36 8.00 0.90 -2.42
N ALA A 37 7.36 1.82 -3.14
CA ALA A 37 8.04 2.90 -3.83
C ALA A 37 8.83 3.82 -2.88
N ALA A 38 8.25 4.16 -1.73
CA ALA A 38 8.93 4.94 -0.70
C ALA A 38 10.13 4.20 -0.09
N TRP A 39 9.97 2.91 0.22
CA TRP A 39 11.06 2.06 0.72
C TRP A 39 12.21 1.95 -0.29
N MET A 40 11.88 1.74 -1.57
CA MET A 40 12.84 1.69 -2.67
C MET A 40 13.63 2.99 -2.78
N ALA A 41 12.95 4.15 -2.74
CA ALA A 41 13.60 5.45 -2.79
C ALA A 41 14.52 5.67 -1.58
N GLY A 42 14.03 5.39 -0.37
CA GLY A 42 14.80 5.56 0.87
C GLY A 42 16.03 4.66 0.95
N GLU A 43 15.97 3.43 0.41
CA GLU A 43 17.11 2.52 0.33
C GLU A 43 17.94 2.67 -0.97
N GLY A 44 17.58 3.61 -1.86
CA GLY A 44 18.31 3.86 -3.10
C GLY A 44 18.28 2.70 -4.10
N ARG A 45 17.24 1.87 -4.03
CA ARG A 45 17.09 0.66 -4.85
C ARG A 45 16.48 0.99 -6.21
N SER A 46 16.74 0.13 -7.18
CA SER A 46 16.14 0.18 -8.52
C SER A 46 15.34 -1.09 -8.80
N ALA A 47 14.32 -0.99 -9.66
CA ALA A 47 13.51 -2.13 -10.09
C ALA A 47 12.98 -1.87 -11.51
N PRO A 48 12.63 -2.93 -12.27
CA PRO A 48 11.89 -2.79 -13.53
C PRO A 48 10.47 -2.30 -13.24
N LEU A 49 10.29 -0.98 -13.15
CA LEU A 49 9.06 -0.36 -12.63
C LEU A 49 7.81 -0.73 -13.42
N SER A 50 7.93 -0.92 -14.74
CA SER A 50 6.83 -1.37 -15.60
C SER A 50 6.37 -2.80 -15.27
N GLU A 51 7.31 -3.69 -14.94
CA GLU A 51 7.02 -5.07 -14.54
C GLU A 51 6.42 -5.11 -13.13
N ALA A 52 7.00 -4.37 -12.19
CA ALA A 52 6.49 -4.26 -10.83
C ALA A 52 5.06 -3.68 -10.81
N ALA A 53 4.80 -2.64 -11.61
CA ALA A 53 3.46 -2.06 -11.73
C ALA A 53 2.47 -3.03 -12.40
N ARG A 54 2.91 -3.84 -13.38
CA ARG A 54 2.07 -4.89 -13.97
C ARG A 54 1.69 -5.96 -12.94
N LEU A 55 2.65 -6.46 -12.16
CA LEU A 55 2.41 -7.41 -11.07
C LEU A 55 1.39 -6.85 -10.07
N MET A 56 1.63 -5.62 -9.59
CA MET A 56 0.75 -4.94 -8.64
C MET A 56 -0.67 -4.80 -9.19
N ARG A 57 -0.85 -4.30 -10.42
CA ARG A 57 -2.18 -4.12 -11.02
C ARG A 57 -2.94 -5.43 -11.17
N GLN A 58 -2.27 -6.49 -11.66
CA GLN A 58 -2.88 -7.82 -11.79
C GLN A 58 -3.33 -8.34 -10.43
N TRP A 59 -2.45 -8.27 -9.43
CA TRP A 59 -2.76 -8.69 -8.07
C TRP A 59 -3.91 -7.90 -7.43
N ASP A 60 -3.91 -6.57 -7.55
CA ASP A 60 -4.98 -5.75 -6.97
C ASP A 60 -6.31 -6.01 -7.68
N ALA A 61 -6.34 -6.16 -9.00
CA ALA A 61 -7.56 -6.45 -9.75
C ALA A 61 -8.15 -7.83 -9.41
N GLU A 62 -7.31 -8.85 -9.26
CA GLU A 62 -7.75 -10.24 -9.10
C GLU A 62 -7.93 -10.66 -7.62
N ILE A 63 -7.18 -10.04 -6.70
CA ILE A 63 -7.09 -10.47 -5.30
C ILE A 63 -7.36 -9.31 -4.34
N GLY A 64 -6.57 -8.23 -4.42
CA GLY A 64 -6.60 -7.13 -3.44
C GLY A 64 -7.93 -6.39 -3.38
N ALA A 65 -8.37 -5.81 -4.50
CA ALA A 65 -9.63 -5.08 -4.61
C ALA A 65 -10.86 -5.98 -4.36
N PRO A 66 -10.93 -7.23 -4.84
CA PRO A 66 -11.99 -8.16 -4.46
C PRO A 66 -12.11 -8.40 -2.95
N LEU A 67 -11.01 -8.71 -2.26
CA LEU A 67 -11.02 -8.92 -0.80
C LEU A 67 -11.47 -7.67 -0.04
N ARG A 68 -10.96 -6.51 -0.44
CA ARG A 68 -11.36 -5.21 0.10
C ARG A 68 -12.84 -4.92 -0.15
N GLY A 69 -13.34 -5.30 -1.31
CA GLY A 69 -14.75 -5.23 -1.68
C GLY A 69 -15.63 -6.06 -0.74
N VAL A 70 -15.26 -7.31 -0.47
CA VAL A 70 -15.95 -8.18 0.51
C VAL A 70 -15.95 -7.53 1.89
N ARG A 71 -14.79 -7.09 2.39
CA ARG A 71 -14.69 -6.45 3.72
C ARG A 71 -15.55 -5.18 3.83
N ARG A 72 -15.58 -4.35 2.78
CA ARG A 72 -16.42 -3.14 2.73
C ARG A 72 -17.92 -3.51 2.67
N ALA A 73 -18.29 -4.52 1.89
CA ALA A 73 -19.67 -4.98 1.76
C ALA A 73 -20.23 -5.56 3.07
N LEU A 74 -19.38 -6.07 3.97
CA LEU A 74 -19.77 -6.54 5.31
C LEU A 74 -20.05 -5.42 6.32
N LYS A 75 -19.72 -4.16 6.02
CA LYS A 75 -19.90 -3.03 6.96
C LYS A 75 -21.37 -2.71 7.31
N PRO A 76 -22.32 -2.62 6.34
CA PRO A 76 -23.72 -2.33 6.66
C PRO A 76 -24.38 -3.43 7.49
N ALA A 77 -25.43 -3.08 8.25
CA ALA A 77 -26.29 -4.07 8.91
C ALA A 77 -27.03 -4.94 7.87
N ARG A 78 -27.24 -6.22 8.18
CA ARG A 78 -27.91 -7.17 7.27
C ARG A 78 -28.86 -8.12 8.01
N PRO A 79 -30.01 -7.64 8.54
CA PRO A 79 -30.97 -8.53 9.19
C PRO A 79 -31.44 -9.67 8.26
N PRO A 80 -31.66 -10.89 8.77
CA PRO A 80 -31.59 -11.30 10.17
C PRO A 80 -30.20 -11.77 10.65
N ILE A 81 -29.11 -11.41 9.94
CA ILE A 81 -27.75 -11.77 10.35
C ILE A 81 -27.34 -10.89 11.54
N GLU A 82 -26.97 -11.53 12.64
CA GLU A 82 -26.45 -10.87 13.85
C GLU A 82 -25.15 -10.11 13.56
N ASP A 83 -25.05 -8.88 14.05
CA ASP A 83 -23.88 -8.02 13.81
C ASP A 83 -22.60 -8.63 14.39
N THR A 84 -22.66 -9.27 15.57
CA THR A 84 -21.50 -9.94 16.18
C THR A 84 -20.89 -11.01 15.26
N ALA A 85 -21.71 -11.84 14.63
CA ALA A 85 -21.23 -12.90 13.74
C ALA A 85 -20.67 -12.32 12.43
N LYS A 86 -21.33 -11.29 11.89
CA LYS A 86 -20.90 -10.57 10.69
C LYS A 86 -19.57 -9.84 10.91
N ASP A 87 -19.40 -9.18 12.05
CA ASP A 87 -18.18 -8.43 12.38
C ASP A 87 -17.01 -9.38 12.64
N ALA A 88 -17.24 -10.52 13.30
CA ALA A 88 -16.24 -11.57 13.41
C ALA A 88 -15.76 -12.08 12.04
N PHE A 89 -16.69 -12.32 11.11
CA PHE A 89 -16.33 -12.70 9.74
C PHE A 89 -15.60 -11.58 8.99
N ARG A 90 -16.02 -10.33 9.16
CA ARG A 90 -15.36 -9.16 8.56
C ARG A 90 -13.91 -9.02 9.03
N GLU A 91 -13.63 -9.23 10.32
CA GLU A 91 -12.25 -9.21 10.83
C GLU A 91 -11.44 -10.40 10.31
N ALA A 92 -12.02 -11.59 10.16
CA ALA A 92 -11.34 -12.71 9.49
C ALA A 92 -10.98 -12.39 8.03
N VAL A 93 -11.88 -11.77 7.27
CA VAL A 93 -11.59 -11.30 5.90
C VAL A 93 -10.48 -10.25 5.89
N LYS A 94 -10.47 -9.32 6.86
CA LYS A 94 -9.40 -8.32 7.00
C LYS A 94 -8.02 -8.97 7.22
N VAL A 95 -7.95 -10.03 8.03
CA VAL A 95 -6.69 -10.77 8.23
C VAL A 95 -6.22 -11.41 6.92
N VAL A 96 -7.13 -11.99 6.13
CA VAL A 96 -6.81 -12.54 4.80
C VAL A 96 -6.36 -11.45 3.83
N GLU A 97 -7.02 -10.28 3.81
CA GLU A 97 -6.61 -9.11 3.02
C GLU A 97 -5.17 -8.69 3.36
N LEU A 98 -4.84 -8.54 4.64
CA LEU A 98 -3.49 -8.18 5.09
C LEU A 98 -2.45 -9.23 4.70
N HIS A 99 -2.80 -10.52 4.76
CA HIS A 99 -1.90 -11.57 4.29
C HIS A 99 -1.69 -11.50 2.77
N GLY A 100 -2.74 -11.22 1.99
CA GLY A 100 -2.63 -10.99 0.56
C GLY A 100 -1.75 -9.77 0.22
N GLU A 101 -1.86 -8.69 0.98
CA GLU A 101 -0.98 -7.51 0.85
C GLU A 101 0.48 -7.87 1.13
N ARG A 102 0.75 -8.69 2.16
CA ARG A 102 2.09 -9.19 2.45
C ARG A 102 2.69 -10.00 1.30
N VAL A 103 1.93 -10.91 0.70
CA VAL A 103 2.40 -11.71 -0.45
C VAL A 103 2.78 -10.82 -1.63
N LEU A 104 1.97 -9.79 -1.92
CA LEU A 104 2.32 -8.80 -2.94
C LEU A 104 3.62 -8.06 -2.60
N MET A 105 3.77 -7.58 -1.36
CA MET A 105 4.97 -6.87 -0.92
C MET A 105 6.23 -7.75 -1.04
N GLU A 106 6.16 -9.02 -0.64
CA GLU A 106 7.28 -9.96 -0.78
C GLU A 106 7.64 -10.21 -2.26
N GLY A 107 6.64 -10.28 -3.15
CA GLY A 107 6.87 -10.36 -4.60
C GLY A 107 7.53 -9.10 -5.18
N LEU A 108 7.10 -7.91 -4.75
CA LEU A 108 7.73 -6.64 -5.14
C LEU A 108 9.16 -6.52 -4.60
N GLU A 109 9.42 -7.01 -3.39
CA GLU A 109 10.78 -7.05 -2.81
C GLU A 109 11.72 -7.93 -3.66
N VAL A 110 11.24 -9.04 -4.23
CA VAL A 110 12.05 -9.88 -5.13
C VAL A 110 12.47 -9.13 -6.41
N LEU A 111 11.63 -8.24 -6.91
CA LEU A 111 11.95 -7.39 -8.09
C LEU A 111 12.89 -6.24 -7.76
N SER A 112 13.22 -6.04 -6.48
CA SER A 112 14.01 -4.91 -6.00
C SER A 112 15.50 -5.22 -6.06
N GLY A 113 16.25 -4.38 -6.75
CA GLY A 113 17.71 -4.43 -6.82
C GLY A 113 18.39 -4.20 -5.47
N PRO A 114 19.72 -4.33 -5.42
CA PRO A 114 20.49 -4.06 -4.21
C PRO A 114 20.32 -2.60 -3.75
N PRO A 115 20.51 -2.31 -2.45
CA PRO A 115 20.55 -0.94 -1.93
C PRO A 115 21.58 -0.09 -2.67
N GLY A 116 21.30 1.21 -2.76
CA GLY A 116 22.14 2.20 -3.43
C GLY A 116 22.11 3.54 -2.73
N ALA A 117 22.38 4.61 -3.48
CA ALA A 117 22.26 5.97 -2.96
C ALA A 117 20.77 6.36 -2.84
N PRO A 118 20.29 6.78 -1.66
CA PRO A 118 18.91 7.17 -1.47
C PRO A 118 18.47 8.26 -2.45
N LEU A 119 17.21 8.17 -2.88
CA LEU A 119 16.53 9.16 -3.69
C LEU A 119 15.46 9.85 -2.82
N PRO A 120 15.03 11.08 -3.17
CA PRO A 120 13.91 11.72 -2.50
C PRO A 120 12.66 10.83 -2.57
N ILE A 121 11.99 10.60 -1.43
CA ILE A 121 10.83 9.71 -1.33
C ILE A 121 9.72 10.16 -2.31
N LEU A 122 9.51 11.47 -2.42
CA LEU A 122 8.52 12.03 -3.32
C LEU A 122 8.74 11.62 -4.79
N GLU A 123 9.99 11.59 -5.26
CA GLU A 123 10.30 11.21 -6.64
C GLU A 123 9.97 9.73 -6.90
N GLY A 124 10.29 8.86 -5.92
CA GLY A 124 9.90 7.44 -5.99
C GLY A 124 8.38 7.25 -6.02
N LEU A 125 7.66 8.00 -5.19
CA LEU A 125 6.20 7.98 -5.14
C LEU A 125 5.55 8.45 -6.46
N ILE A 126 6.08 9.52 -7.06
CA ILE A 126 5.60 10.04 -8.35
C ILE A 126 5.82 9.00 -9.45
N ALA A 127 7.05 8.48 -9.57
CA ALA A 127 7.38 7.49 -10.60
C ALA A 127 6.48 6.24 -10.47
N ALA A 128 6.26 5.75 -9.25
CA ALA A 128 5.40 4.61 -8.99
C ALA A 128 3.93 4.89 -9.33
N ALA A 129 3.42 6.07 -8.99
CA ALA A 129 2.07 6.47 -9.34
C ALA A 129 1.86 6.52 -10.87
N GLU A 130 2.78 7.15 -11.59
CA GLU A 130 2.76 7.22 -13.06
C GLU A 130 2.82 5.84 -13.71
N ALA A 131 3.67 4.94 -13.21
CA ALA A 131 3.79 3.58 -13.73
C ALA A 131 2.53 2.73 -13.51
N SER A 132 1.71 3.11 -12.52
CA SER A 132 0.51 2.36 -12.14
C SER A 132 -0.76 2.79 -12.89
N GLY A 133 -0.77 3.93 -13.58
CA GLY A 133 -1.94 4.41 -14.34
C GLY A 133 -2.22 5.89 -14.08
N ASP A 134 -3.43 6.20 -13.59
CA ASP A 134 -3.85 7.57 -13.29
C ASP A 134 -3.21 8.07 -11.97
N PRO A 135 -2.23 9.00 -12.03
CA PRO A 135 -1.53 9.43 -10.84
C PRO A 135 -2.43 10.31 -9.96
N PRO A 136 -2.36 10.19 -8.62
CA PRO A 136 -3.07 11.08 -7.74
C PRO A 136 -2.52 12.51 -7.86
N ARG A 137 -3.22 13.48 -7.28
CA ARG A 137 -2.68 14.85 -7.19
C ARG A 137 -1.34 14.82 -6.47
N ARG A 138 -0.31 15.47 -7.03
CA ARG A 138 1.04 15.57 -6.44
C ARG A 138 1.03 15.92 -4.95
N ALA A 139 0.19 16.88 -4.54
CA ALA A 139 0.04 17.28 -3.14
C ALA A 139 -0.37 16.13 -2.19
N ALA A 140 -1.03 15.09 -2.68
CA ALA A 140 -1.35 13.89 -1.88
C ALA A 140 -0.12 13.01 -1.66
N LEU A 141 0.74 12.86 -2.67
CA LEU A 141 2.02 12.15 -2.54
C LEU A 141 3.01 12.92 -1.68
N GLU A 142 3.04 14.25 -1.78
CA GLU A 142 3.83 15.13 -0.90
C GLU A 142 3.48 14.92 0.57
N ARG A 143 2.19 14.83 0.91
CA ARG A 143 1.76 14.53 2.28
C ARG A 143 2.30 13.19 2.78
N LEU A 144 2.30 12.16 1.94
CA LEU A 144 2.86 10.86 2.30
C LEU A 144 4.39 10.93 2.45
N ALA A 145 5.10 11.58 1.53
CA ALA A 145 6.53 11.77 1.60
C ALA A 145 6.94 12.49 2.90
N THR A 146 6.34 13.65 3.18
CA THR A 146 6.58 14.39 4.43
C THR A 146 6.24 13.55 5.66
N ALA A 147 5.12 12.82 5.63
CA ALA A 147 4.73 11.96 6.74
C ALA A 147 5.72 10.82 6.98
N LEU A 148 6.47 10.37 5.97
CA LEU A 148 7.50 9.32 6.05
C LEU A 148 8.86 9.87 6.49
N GLU A 149 9.24 11.08 6.07
CA GLU A 149 10.52 11.73 6.42
C GLU A 149 10.54 12.28 7.86
N THR A 150 9.41 12.76 8.37
CA THR A 150 9.33 13.46 9.66
C THR A 150 9.44 12.59 10.91
N ALA A 151 9.56 11.26 10.81
CA ALA A 151 9.71 10.39 11.99
C ALA A 151 11.01 9.58 12.02
N ASP A 152 12.02 10.04 11.29
CA ASP A 152 13.43 9.73 11.60
C ASP A 152 14.03 10.79 12.57
N ALA A 153 13.19 11.68 13.14
CA ALA A 153 13.56 12.73 14.11
C ALA A 153 13.10 12.40 15.53
#